data_AF-A0A0S7BE53-F1
#
_entry.id   AF-A0A0S7BE53-F1
#
_cell.length_a   1.000
_cell.length_b   1.000
_cell.length_c   1.000
_cell.angle_alpha   90.00
_cell.angle_beta   90.00
_cell.angle_gamma   90.00
#
_symmetry.space_group_name_H-M   'P 1'
#
loop_
_entity.id
_entity.type
_entity.pdbx_description
1 polymer ?
#
loop_
_entity_poly.entity_id
_entity_poly.type
_entity_poly.pdbx_seq_one_letter_code
_entity_poly.pdbx_strand_id
1 'polypeptide(L)'
;MTKEFTDRKRLLGLLFGIIAGLAFSITTWGTDAVQLALAHSATPFVKFLPGMAMSVAAGGVVGWLSIRFEKAKLAILLWLALAVFLSWLVLWLPLQLAPGLQKAFNPQATHFFHFSAIDGKTQIAAFVFLVVAFVSLVCGLLEVHLIDQAMISQGGMAILTPLLISLALFGFAGISADDLLNRNLREPIQALNDVIQFAVDNEGKEVSASLAREKRLSVVKEITGLVDRPRKLTVIGFDSSMWQIDILADFDGNLATCTVMVNQPTMCSLAGQ
;
A
#
# COMPACT_ATOMS: atom_id res chain seq x y z
N MET A 1 -6.97 -37.74 -21.89
CA MET A 1 -6.63 -37.05 -20.63
C MET A 1 -7.81 -37.21 -19.68
N THR A 2 -7.60 -37.72 -18.46
CA THR A 2 -8.69 -37.94 -17.51
C THR A 2 -9.21 -36.59 -16.99
N LYS A 3 -10.52 -36.49 -16.71
CA LYS A 3 -11.15 -35.27 -16.18
C LYS A 3 -10.43 -34.73 -14.94
N GLU A 4 -10.01 -35.65 -14.06
CA GLU A 4 -9.25 -35.35 -12.84
C GLU A 4 -7.92 -34.64 -13.12
N PHE A 5 -7.19 -35.04 -14.16
CA PHE A 5 -5.92 -34.40 -14.54
C PHE A 5 -6.14 -32.94 -14.96
N THR A 6 -7.17 -32.70 -15.78
CA THR A 6 -7.50 -31.34 -16.26
C THR A 6 -7.98 -30.44 -15.13
N ASP A 7 -8.79 -30.95 -14.21
CA ASP A 7 -9.31 -30.18 -13.07
C ASP A 7 -8.17 -29.81 -12.10
N ARG A 8 -7.24 -30.74 -11.84
CA ARG A 8 -6.04 -30.48 -11.03
C ARG A 8 -5.13 -29.42 -11.67
N LYS A 9 -4.90 -29.50 -12.99
CA LYS A 9 -4.10 -28.50 -13.72
C LYS A 9 -4.70 -27.09 -13.57
N ARG A 10 -6.03 -26.97 -13.74
CA ARG A 10 -6.76 -25.70 -13.58
C ARG A 10 -6.70 -25.16 -12.15
N LEU A 11 -6.77 -26.04 -11.15
CA LEU A 11 -6.60 -25.65 -9.75
C LEU A 11 -5.20 -25.09 -9.50
N LEU A 12 -4.15 -25.68 -10.08
CA LEU A 12 -2.79 -25.14 -9.96
C LEU A 12 -2.65 -23.76 -10.61
N GLY A 13 -3.29 -23.53 -11.77
CA GLY A 13 -3.35 -22.18 -12.38
C GLY A 13 -4.05 -21.17 -11.48
N LEU A 14 -5.20 -21.56 -10.90
CA LEU A 14 -5.91 -20.73 -9.93
C LEU A 14 -5.02 -20.38 -8.72
N LEU A 15 -4.33 -21.36 -8.13
CA LEU A 15 -3.44 -21.14 -6.99
C LEU A 15 -2.23 -20.28 -7.35
N PHE A 16 -1.65 -20.47 -8.54
CA PHE A 16 -0.55 -19.66 -9.05
C PHE A 16 -0.94 -18.18 -9.12
N GLY A 17 -2.13 -17.90 -9.66
CA GLY A 17 -2.69 -16.56 -9.75
C GLY A 17 -3.12 -15.97 -8.40
N ILE A 18 -3.70 -16.76 -7.50
CA ILE A 18 -4.04 -16.34 -6.13
C ILE A 18 -2.77 -15.92 -5.39
N ILE A 19 -1.70 -16.71 -5.49
CA ILE A 19 -0.42 -16.41 -4.83
C ILE A 19 0.23 -15.17 -5.42
N ALA A 20 0.15 -14.96 -6.73
CA ALA A 20 0.58 -13.70 -7.36
C ALA A 20 -0.14 -12.49 -6.74
N GLY A 21 -1.48 -12.54 -6.71
CA GLY A 21 -2.30 -11.46 -6.15
C GLY A 21 -2.06 -11.22 -4.66
N LEU A 22 -1.90 -12.31 -3.89
CA LEU A 22 -1.61 -12.24 -2.46
C LEU A 22 -0.23 -11.63 -2.21
N ALA A 23 0.82 -12.13 -2.88
CA ALA A 23 2.18 -11.64 -2.75
C ALA A 23 2.26 -10.15 -3.04
N PHE A 24 1.69 -9.73 -4.18
CA PHE A 24 1.63 -8.34 -4.59
C PHE A 24 0.93 -7.47 -3.54
N SER A 25 -0.28 -7.85 -3.11
CA SER A 25 -1.05 -7.03 -2.18
C SER A 25 -0.42 -6.91 -0.79
N ILE A 26 0.21 -7.97 -0.27
CA ILE A 26 0.92 -7.96 1.01
C ILE A 26 2.13 -7.01 0.93
N THR A 27 2.93 -7.09 -0.14
CA THR A 27 4.13 -6.26 -0.24
C THR A 27 3.84 -4.82 -0.65
N THR A 28 2.75 -4.56 -1.37
CA THR A 28 2.36 -3.19 -1.75
C THR A 28 1.64 -2.44 -0.63
N TRP A 29 0.72 -3.08 0.10
CA TRP A 29 -0.12 -2.39 1.09
C TRP A 29 -0.15 -3.06 2.48
N GLY A 30 0.29 -4.31 2.60
CA GLY A 30 0.27 -5.02 3.89
C GLY A 30 1.30 -4.44 4.87
N THR A 31 2.53 -4.22 4.41
CA THR A 31 3.58 -3.53 5.17
C THR A 31 3.15 -2.14 5.62
N ASP A 32 2.53 -1.40 4.70
CA ASP A 32 1.96 -0.08 4.92
C ASP A 32 0.90 -0.09 6.03
N ALA A 33 -0.07 -1.00 5.96
CA ALA A 33 -1.14 -1.08 6.93
C ALA A 33 -0.65 -1.38 8.35
N VAL A 34 0.31 -2.30 8.51
CA VAL A 34 0.89 -2.62 9.82
C VAL A 34 1.61 -1.40 10.39
N GLN A 35 2.46 -0.77 9.59
CA GLN A 35 3.22 0.40 10.02
C GLN A 35 2.33 1.61 10.35
N LEU A 36 1.26 1.83 9.58
CA LEU A 36 0.28 2.88 9.87
C LEU A 36 -0.55 2.59 11.12
N ALA A 37 -0.85 1.32 11.40
CA ALA A 37 -1.53 0.93 12.64
C ALA A 37 -0.63 1.23 13.86
N LEU A 38 0.67 0.94 13.77
CA LEU A 38 1.65 1.28 14.80
C LEU A 38 1.83 2.79 14.97
N ALA A 39 1.64 3.57 13.91
CA ALA A 39 1.70 5.03 13.92
C ALA A 39 0.37 5.71 14.28
N HIS A 40 -0.59 4.99 14.88
CA HIS A 40 -1.90 5.51 15.29
C HIS A 40 -2.69 6.17 14.15
N SER A 41 -2.59 5.64 12.92
CA SER A 41 -3.42 6.14 11.83
C SER A 41 -4.90 5.78 12.05
N ALA A 42 -5.82 6.66 11.63
CA ALA A 42 -7.26 6.44 11.81
C ALA A 42 -7.80 5.25 10.99
N THR A 43 -7.24 5.01 9.80
CA THR A 43 -7.74 4.01 8.85
C THR A 43 -6.61 3.20 8.21
N PRO A 44 -5.81 2.45 8.99
CA PRO A 44 -4.58 1.83 8.50
C PRO A 44 -4.82 0.75 7.43
N PHE A 45 -5.94 0.03 7.52
CA PHE A 45 -6.26 -1.09 6.63
C PHE A 45 -7.08 -0.69 5.39
N VAL A 46 -7.38 0.60 5.20
CA VAL A 46 -8.31 1.07 4.15
C VAL A 46 -7.83 0.75 2.74
N LYS A 47 -6.52 0.70 2.52
CA LYS A 47 -5.90 0.34 1.24
C LYS A 47 -5.72 -1.17 1.11
N PHE A 48 -5.24 -1.81 2.18
CA PHE A 48 -4.83 -3.21 2.16
C PHE A 48 -5.98 -4.19 1.93
N LEU A 49 -7.09 -4.09 2.68
CA LEU A 49 -8.20 -5.05 2.56
C LEU A 49 -8.83 -5.08 1.16
N PRO A 50 -9.24 -3.94 0.57
CA PRO A 50 -9.78 -3.94 -0.78
C PRO A 50 -8.72 -4.33 -1.82
N GLY A 51 -7.47 -3.86 -1.68
CA GLY A 51 -6.37 -4.21 -2.57
C GLY A 51 -6.08 -5.71 -2.60
N MET A 52 -6.05 -6.36 -1.44
CA MET A 52 -5.87 -7.80 -1.30
C MET A 52 -7.04 -8.56 -1.95
N ALA A 53 -8.28 -8.21 -1.62
CA ALA A 53 -9.45 -8.88 -2.18
C ALA A 53 -9.48 -8.81 -3.72
N MET A 54 -9.26 -7.63 -4.28
CA MET A 54 -9.26 -7.42 -5.73
C MET A 54 -8.07 -8.08 -6.43
N SER A 55 -6.86 -8.00 -5.86
CA SER A 55 -5.65 -8.58 -6.46
C SER A 55 -5.72 -10.11 -6.46
N VAL A 56 -6.16 -10.73 -5.36
CA VAL A 56 -6.32 -12.18 -5.25
C VAL A 56 -7.39 -12.69 -6.21
N ALA A 57 -8.54 -12.01 -6.29
CA ALA A 57 -9.61 -12.38 -7.20
C ALA A 57 -9.18 -12.27 -8.67
N ALA A 58 -8.59 -11.13 -9.07
CA ALA A 58 -8.13 -10.91 -10.44
C ALA A 58 -6.99 -11.87 -10.83
N GLY A 59 -6.01 -12.05 -9.95
CA GLY A 59 -4.91 -12.99 -10.14
C GLY A 59 -5.41 -14.42 -10.31
N GLY A 60 -6.31 -14.87 -9.42
CA GLY A 60 -6.91 -16.20 -9.50
C GLY A 60 -7.68 -16.43 -10.80
N VAL A 61 -8.48 -15.46 -11.25
CA VAL A 61 -9.19 -15.52 -12.54
C VAL A 61 -8.20 -15.62 -13.71
N VAL A 62 -7.15 -14.80 -13.71
CA VAL A 62 -6.15 -14.79 -14.77
C VAL A 62 -5.40 -16.10 -14.86
N GLY A 63 -4.90 -16.63 -13.73
CA GLY A 63 -4.18 -17.91 -13.73
C GLY A 63 -5.08 -19.10 -14.11
N TRP A 64 -6.33 -19.11 -13.64
CA TRP A 64 -7.30 -20.12 -14.05
C TRP A 64 -7.61 -20.06 -15.56
N LEU A 65 -7.84 -18.87 -16.12
CA LEU A 65 -8.14 -18.69 -17.54
C LEU A 65 -6.95 -19.04 -18.44
N SER A 66 -5.73 -18.64 -18.05
CA SER A 66 -4.50 -18.94 -18.79
C SER A 66 -4.32 -20.45 -18.96
N ILE A 67 -4.52 -21.22 -17.89
CA ILE A 67 -4.47 -22.69 -17.93
C ILE A 67 -5.70 -23.29 -18.62
N ARG A 68 -6.89 -22.69 -18.50
CA ARG A 68 -8.09 -23.20 -19.16
C ARG A 68 -7.94 -23.22 -20.68
N PHE A 69 -7.29 -22.20 -21.25
CA PHE A 69 -7.17 -22.06 -22.70
C PHE A 69 -5.87 -22.62 -23.28
N GLU A 70 -4.81 -22.75 -22.48
CA GLU A 70 -3.50 -23.31 -22.86
C GLU A 70 -2.86 -22.63 -24.09
N LYS A 71 -3.26 -21.39 -24.38
CA LYS A 71 -2.74 -20.58 -25.50
C LYS A 71 -1.79 -19.54 -24.96
N ALA A 72 -0.49 -19.69 -25.24
CA ALA A 72 0.55 -18.76 -24.76
C ALA A 72 0.22 -17.29 -25.07
N LYS A 73 -0.24 -16.98 -26.30
CA LYS A 73 -0.64 -15.61 -26.67
C LYS A 73 -1.78 -15.06 -25.79
N LEU A 74 -2.75 -15.90 -25.45
CA LEU A 74 -3.87 -15.50 -24.60
C LEU A 74 -3.44 -15.33 -23.14
N ALA A 75 -2.58 -16.23 -22.63
CA ALA A 75 -1.99 -16.09 -21.30
C ALA A 75 -1.26 -14.75 -21.18
N ILE A 76 -0.37 -14.42 -22.12
CA ILE A 76 0.33 -13.13 -22.13
C ILE A 76 -0.66 -11.95 -22.08
N LEU A 77 -1.71 -11.97 -22.90
CA LEU A 77 -2.72 -10.91 -22.90
C LEU A 77 -3.46 -10.79 -21.56
N LEU A 78 -3.84 -11.92 -20.96
CA LEU A 78 -4.51 -11.94 -19.65
C LEU A 78 -3.61 -11.41 -18.53
N TRP A 79 -2.34 -11.79 -18.52
CA TRP A 79 -1.36 -11.32 -17.55
C TRP A 79 -1.01 -9.84 -17.75
N LEU A 80 -0.94 -9.34 -18.99
CA LEU A 80 -0.78 -7.90 -19.24
C LEU A 80 -2.00 -7.10 -18.81
N ALA A 81 -3.21 -7.63 -19.01
CA ALA A 81 -4.43 -7.01 -18.49
C ALA A 81 -4.42 -6.96 -16.95
N LEU A 82 -3.93 -8.02 -16.29
CA LEU A 82 -3.70 -8.00 -14.84
C LEU A 82 -2.71 -6.91 -14.44
N ALA A 83 -1.62 -6.72 -15.18
CA ALA A 83 -0.65 -5.67 -14.89
C ALA A 83 -1.25 -4.27 -14.96
N VAL A 84 -2.06 -3.99 -15.98
CA VAL A 84 -2.81 -2.72 -16.09
C VAL A 84 -3.71 -2.54 -14.87
N PHE A 85 -4.47 -3.57 -14.51
CA PHE A 85 -5.40 -3.54 -13.38
C PHE A 85 -4.69 -3.31 -12.04
N LEU A 86 -3.62 -4.05 -11.75
CA LEU A 86 -2.85 -3.92 -10.51
C LEU A 86 -2.17 -2.54 -10.42
N SER A 87 -1.60 -2.05 -11.52
CA SER A 87 -0.99 -0.71 -11.57
C SER A 87 -2.02 0.40 -11.35
N TRP A 88 -3.22 0.22 -11.90
CA TRP A 88 -4.35 1.10 -11.62
C TRP A 88 -4.73 1.07 -10.13
N LEU A 89 -4.82 -0.12 -9.50
CA LEU A 89 -5.11 -0.24 -8.07
C LEU A 89 -4.07 0.46 -7.19
N VAL A 90 -2.78 0.36 -7.51
CA VAL A 90 -1.69 1.03 -6.77
C VAL A 90 -1.94 2.52 -6.64
N LEU A 91 -2.47 3.17 -7.68
CA LEU A 91 -2.78 4.60 -7.67
C LEU A 91 -4.17 4.87 -7.10
N TRP A 92 -5.16 4.09 -7.52
CA TRP A 92 -6.56 4.35 -7.21
C TRP A 92 -6.87 4.21 -5.72
N LEU A 93 -6.30 3.20 -5.05
CA LEU A 93 -6.53 2.95 -3.63
C LEU A 93 -6.07 4.11 -2.73
N PRO A 94 -4.80 4.55 -2.75
CA PRO A 94 -4.34 5.65 -1.92
C PRO A 94 -4.85 7.02 -2.37
N LEU A 95 -5.07 7.26 -3.67
CA LEU A 95 -5.37 8.61 -4.18
C LEU A 95 -6.86 8.91 -4.30
N GLN A 96 -7.72 7.89 -4.39
CA GLN A 96 -9.16 8.08 -4.56
C GLN A 96 -9.95 7.37 -3.48
N LEU A 97 -9.71 6.06 -3.29
CA LEU A 97 -10.53 5.28 -2.35
C LEU A 97 -10.30 5.72 -0.90
N ALA A 98 -9.04 5.80 -0.46
CA ALA A 98 -8.71 6.13 0.92
C ALA A 98 -9.23 7.54 1.32
N PRO A 99 -8.91 8.62 0.58
CA PRO A 99 -9.53 9.93 0.78
C PRO A 99 -11.06 9.93 0.74
N GLY A 100 -11.65 9.21 -0.23
CA GLY A 100 -13.10 9.15 -0.39
C GLY A 100 -13.81 8.51 0.80
N LEU A 101 -13.26 7.41 1.31
CA LEU A 101 -13.77 6.74 2.51
C LEU A 101 -13.56 7.60 3.76
N GLN A 102 -12.40 8.25 3.90
CA GLN A 102 -12.14 9.14 5.03
C GLN A 102 -13.11 10.32 5.09
N LYS A 103 -13.42 10.94 3.94
CA LYS A 103 -14.47 11.98 3.84
C LYS A 103 -15.84 11.46 4.21
N ALA A 104 -16.17 10.22 3.82
CA ALA A 104 -17.46 9.61 4.14
C ALA A 104 -17.62 9.27 5.63
N PHE A 105 -16.56 8.80 6.29
CA PHE A 105 -16.59 8.42 7.70
C PHE A 105 -16.43 9.61 8.67
N ASN A 106 -15.72 10.67 8.26
CA ASN A 106 -15.47 11.85 9.10
C ASN A 106 -16.01 13.13 8.43
N PRO A 107 -17.34 13.29 8.32
CA PRO A 107 -17.94 14.44 7.62
C PRO A 107 -17.58 15.78 8.27
N GLN A 108 -17.32 15.82 9.57
CA GLN A 108 -16.86 17.03 10.26
C GLN A 108 -15.48 17.50 9.81
N ALA A 109 -14.60 16.57 9.40
CA ALA A 109 -13.26 16.88 8.92
C ALA A 109 -13.23 17.23 7.42
N THR A 110 -14.35 17.15 6.70
CA THR A 110 -14.43 17.31 5.23
C THR A 110 -13.75 18.59 4.72
N HIS A 111 -13.88 19.68 5.48
CA HIS A 111 -13.34 21.00 5.12
C HIS A 111 -11.82 21.08 5.19
N PHE A 112 -11.15 20.16 5.90
CA PHE A 112 -9.69 20.08 5.95
C PHE A 112 -9.09 19.28 4.79
N PHE A 113 -9.89 18.53 4.05
CA PHE A 113 -9.37 17.63 3.02
C PHE A 113 -9.08 18.35 1.70
N HIS A 114 -7.82 18.71 1.48
CA HIS A 114 -7.30 19.35 0.28
C HIS A 114 -6.29 18.46 -0.44
N PHE A 115 -6.79 17.58 -1.33
CA PHE A 115 -5.93 16.79 -2.18
C PHE A 115 -5.72 17.50 -3.51
N SER A 116 -4.53 18.08 -3.69
CA SER A 116 -4.14 18.61 -5.00
C SER A 116 -3.79 17.47 -5.96
N ALA A 117 -3.79 17.76 -7.26
CA ALA A 117 -3.37 16.77 -8.25
C ALA A 117 -1.87 16.50 -8.08
N ILE A 118 -1.51 15.22 -7.92
CA ILE A 118 -0.10 14.83 -7.79
C ILE A 118 0.65 15.11 -9.11
N ASP A 119 1.60 16.04 -9.06
CA ASP A 119 2.57 16.23 -10.12
C ASP A 119 3.38 14.94 -10.35
N GLY A 120 3.55 14.55 -11.61
CA GLY A 120 4.25 13.31 -11.94
C GLY A 120 3.45 12.02 -11.71
N LYS A 121 2.14 12.10 -11.44
CA LYS A 121 1.24 10.92 -11.39
C LYS A 121 1.43 9.98 -12.59
N THR A 122 1.60 10.53 -13.79
CA THR A 122 1.83 9.76 -15.02
C THR A 122 3.17 9.03 -15.00
N GLN A 123 4.22 9.64 -14.45
CA GLN A 123 5.55 9.02 -14.34
C GLN A 123 5.53 7.87 -13.33
N ILE A 124 4.91 8.09 -12.16
CA ILE A 124 4.69 7.05 -11.15
C ILE A 124 3.89 5.90 -11.77
N ALA A 125 2.77 6.21 -12.43
CA ALA A 125 1.93 5.23 -13.10
C ALA A 125 2.70 4.41 -14.14
N ALA A 126 3.50 5.07 -14.98
CA ALA A 126 4.29 4.42 -16.01
C ALA A 126 5.35 3.49 -15.41
N PHE A 127 6.02 3.91 -14.33
CA PHE A 127 7.05 3.10 -13.68
C PHE A 127 6.44 1.86 -13.00
N VAL A 128 5.36 2.04 -12.21
CA VAL A 128 4.63 0.91 -11.60
C VAL A 128 4.17 -0.05 -12.69
N PHE A 129 3.56 0.48 -13.76
CA PHE A 129 3.12 -0.33 -14.88
C PHE A 129 4.26 -1.09 -15.53
N LEU A 130 5.41 -0.47 -15.79
CA LEU A 130 6.55 -1.11 -16.41
C LEU A 130 7.04 -2.31 -15.59
N VAL A 131 7.23 -2.13 -14.27
CA VAL A 131 7.71 -3.19 -13.37
C VAL A 131 6.68 -4.32 -13.28
N VAL A 132 5.41 -4.01 -13.06
CA VAL A 132 4.34 -5.01 -12.93
C VAL A 132 4.09 -5.73 -14.25
N ALA A 133 4.14 -5.02 -15.39
CA ALA A 133 3.97 -5.60 -16.71
C ALA A 133 5.12 -6.53 -17.08
N PHE A 134 6.35 -6.17 -16.75
CA PHE A 134 7.51 -7.03 -16.94
C PHE A 134 7.36 -8.34 -16.15
N VAL A 135 7.05 -8.25 -14.85
CA VAL A 135 6.80 -9.42 -14.00
C VAL A 135 5.63 -10.27 -14.52
N SER A 136 4.53 -9.62 -14.89
CA SER A 136 3.34 -10.31 -15.40
C SER A 136 3.60 -11.01 -16.73
N LEU A 137 4.40 -10.40 -17.63
CA LEU A 137 4.82 -11.00 -18.88
C LEU A 137 5.65 -12.27 -18.65
N VAL A 138 6.60 -12.22 -17.72
CA VAL A 138 7.40 -13.39 -17.31
C VAL A 138 6.49 -14.49 -16.79
N CYS A 139 5.56 -14.18 -15.88
CA CYS A 139 4.60 -15.16 -15.38
C CYS A 139 3.70 -15.74 -16.49
N GLY A 140 3.18 -14.91 -17.40
CA GLY A 140 2.33 -15.37 -18.50
C GLY A 140 3.05 -16.26 -19.52
N LEU A 141 4.37 -16.09 -19.67
CA LEU A 141 5.20 -16.99 -20.49
C LEU A 141 5.49 -18.32 -19.78
N LEU A 142 5.74 -18.27 -18.48
CA LEU A 142 6.21 -19.43 -17.71
C LEU A 142 5.08 -20.29 -17.15
N GLU A 143 3.92 -19.73 -16.81
CA GLU A 143 2.85 -20.39 -16.06
C GLU A 143 2.47 -21.76 -16.65
N VAL A 144 2.11 -21.79 -17.94
CA VAL A 144 1.66 -23.03 -18.59
C VAL A 144 2.76 -24.09 -18.54
N HIS A 145 4.01 -23.69 -18.82
CA HIS A 145 5.15 -24.60 -18.84
C HIS A 145 5.49 -25.14 -17.45
N LEU A 146 5.55 -24.26 -16.44
CA LEU A 146 5.87 -24.65 -15.07
C LEU A 146 4.79 -25.58 -14.49
N ILE A 147 3.51 -25.31 -14.79
CA ILE A 147 2.41 -26.16 -14.34
C ILE A 147 2.44 -27.52 -15.04
N ASP A 148 2.73 -27.56 -16.34
CA ASP A 148 2.88 -28.83 -17.07
C ASP A 148 4.03 -29.68 -16.52
N GLN A 149 5.17 -29.06 -16.21
CA GLN A 149 6.30 -29.73 -15.56
C GLN A 149 5.93 -30.27 -14.17
N ALA A 150 5.23 -29.46 -13.36
CA ALA A 150 4.77 -29.87 -12.04
C ALA A 150 3.82 -31.07 -12.11
N MET A 151 2.94 -31.12 -13.12
CA MET A 151 1.98 -32.22 -13.30
C MET A 151 2.64 -33.55 -13.73
N ILE A 152 3.77 -33.51 -14.44
CA ILE A 152 4.50 -34.71 -14.90
C ILE A 152 5.42 -35.27 -13.81
N SER A 153 5.89 -34.41 -12.92
CA SER A 153 6.80 -34.81 -11.85
C SER A 153 6.12 -35.67 -10.77
N GLN A 154 6.85 -36.63 -10.20
CA GLN A 154 6.33 -37.53 -9.15
C GLN A 154 6.52 -36.98 -7.72
N GLY A 155 7.20 -35.85 -7.54
CA GLY A 155 7.52 -35.28 -6.23
C GLY A 155 6.57 -34.14 -5.82
N GLY A 156 6.05 -34.17 -4.59
CA GLY A 156 5.18 -33.11 -4.06
C GLY A 156 5.81 -31.70 -4.07
N MET A 157 7.16 -31.63 -4.02
CA MET A 157 7.91 -30.36 -4.06
C MET A 157 7.79 -29.64 -5.41
N ALA A 158 7.56 -30.37 -6.50
CA ALA A 158 7.45 -29.76 -7.82
C ALA A 158 6.18 -28.92 -8.00
N ILE A 159 5.14 -29.16 -7.18
CA ILE A 159 3.94 -28.31 -7.14
C ILE A 159 4.24 -26.97 -6.46
N LEU A 160 5.17 -26.95 -5.50
CA LEU A 160 5.52 -25.73 -4.77
C LEU A 160 6.38 -24.78 -5.61
N THR A 161 7.26 -25.30 -6.47
CA THR A 161 8.15 -24.50 -7.32
C THR A 161 7.44 -23.39 -8.11
N PRO A 162 6.39 -23.66 -8.93
CA PRO A 162 5.68 -22.60 -9.65
C PRO A 162 5.08 -21.56 -8.70
N LEU A 163 4.53 -22.00 -7.56
CA LEU A 163 3.92 -21.11 -6.58
C LEU A 163 4.94 -20.18 -5.92
N LEU A 164 6.13 -20.69 -5.61
CA LEU A 164 7.24 -19.90 -5.05
C LEU A 164 7.79 -18.90 -6.07
N ILE A 165 7.88 -19.27 -7.35
CA ILE A 165 8.28 -18.34 -8.42
C ILE A 165 7.25 -17.20 -8.53
N SER A 166 5.95 -17.54 -8.57
CA SER A 166 4.86 -16.55 -8.59
C SER A 166 4.96 -15.60 -7.38
N LEU A 167 5.11 -16.16 -6.18
CA LEU A 167 5.27 -15.41 -4.93
C LEU A 167 6.45 -14.44 -5.00
N ALA A 168 7.63 -14.90 -5.42
CA ALA A 168 8.84 -14.09 -5.46
C ALA A 168 8.72 -12.93 -6.48
N LEU A 169 8.24 -13.22 -7.69
CA LEU A 169 8.13 -12.22 -8.75
C LEU A 169 7.10 -11.14 -8.42
N PHE A 170 5.90 -11.52 -7.95
CA PHE A 170 4.88 -10.54 -7.58
C PHE A 170 5.16 -9.86 -6.24
N GLY A 171 5.87 -10.53 -5.32
CA GLY A 171 6.41 -9.89 -4.12
C GLY A 171 7.34 -8.73 -4.48
N PHE A 172 8.29 -8.96 -5.40
CA PHE A 172 9.20 -7.92 -5.90
C PHE A 172 8.47 -6.76 -6.59
N ALA A 173 7.49 -7.07 -7.45
CA ALA A 173 6.67 -6.04 -8.09
C ALA A 173 5.92 -5.19 -7.06
N GLY A 174 5.40 -5.84 -6.01
CA GLY A 174 4.65 -5.13 -4.98
C GLY A 174 5.52 -4.28 -4.06
N ILE A 175 6.75 -4.71 -3.72
CA ILE A 175 7.74 -3.88 -3.00
C ILE A 175 8.07 -2.62 -3.81
N SER A 176 8.32 -2.80 -5.11
CA SER A 176 8.63 -1.67 -6.00
C SER A 176 7.48 -0.65 -6.05
N ALA A 177 6.22 -1.12 -5.99
CA ALA A 177 5.05 -0.27 -5.92
C ALA A 177 4.89 0.44 -4.56
N ASP A 178 5.22 -0.22 -3.43
CA ASP A 178 5.22 0.40 -2.10
C ASP A 178 6.24 1.54 -2.00
N ASP A 179 7.50 1.28 -2.37
CA ASP A 179 8.59 2.24 -2.28
C ASP A 179 8.32 3.52 -3.10
N LEU A 180 7.67 3.38 -4.26
CA LEU A 180 7.42 4.51 -5.14
C LEU A 180 6.28 5.42 -4.67
N LEU A 181 5.27 4.88 -3.97
CA LEU A 181 4.05 5.63 -3.64
C LEU A 181 3.66 5.54 -2.17
N ASN A 182 3.34 4.35 -1.68
CA ASN A 182 2.77 4.18 -0.34
C ASN A 182 3.73 4.64 0.75
N ARG A 183 5.03 4.35 0.58
CA ARG A 183 6.07 4.77 1.51
C ARG A 183 6.13 6.30 1.67
N ASN A 184 6.04 7.04 0.57
CA ASN A 184 6.03 8.51 0.57
C ASN A 184 4.81 9.11 1.29
N LEU A 185 3.70 8.37 1.40
CA LEU A 185 2.53 8.79 2.16
C LEU A 185 2.58 8.37 3.63
N ARG A 186 3.34 7.30 3.93
CA ARG A 186 3.42 6.68 5.25
C ARG A 186 4.48 7.30 6.15
N GLU A 187 5.68 7.53 5.63
CA GLU A 187 6.80 8.07 6.40
C GLU A 187 6.48 9.42 7.09
N PRO A 188 5.72 10.36 6.48
CA PRO A 188 5.31 11.59 7.15
C PRO A 188 4.43 11.36 8.39
N ILE A 189 3.53 10.38 8.35
CA ILE A 189 2.69 10.01 9.48
C ILE A 189 3.55 9.43 10.60
N GLN A 190 4.51 8.57 10.26
CA GLN A 190 5.44 8.00 11.23
C GLN A 190 6.31 9.09 11.87
N ALA A 191 6.89 9.98 11.07
CA ALA A 191 7.71 11.07 11.56
C ALA A 191 6.94 11.99 12.52
N LEU A 192 5.69 12.32 12.19
CA LEU A 192 4.83 13.10 13.09
C LEU A 192 4.48 12.32 14.37
N ASN A 193 4.11 11.05 14.23
CA ASN A 193 3.81 10.19 15.37
C ASN A 193 5.00 10.09 16.34
N ASP A 194 6.22 10.00 15.83
CA ASP A 194 7.44 9.92 16.65
C ASP A 194 7.71 11.21 17.42
N VAL A 195 7.46 12.37 16.81
CA VAL A 195 7.57 13.67 17.50
C VAL A 195 6.51 13.78 18.61
N ILE A 196 5.26 13.42 18.32
CA ILE A 196 4.19 13.45 19.33
C ILE A 196 4.50 12.45 20.45
N GLN A 197 4.94 11.24 20.13
CA GLN A 197 5.29 10.24 21.14
C GLN A 197 6.45 10.72 22.02
N PHE A 198 7.47 11.32 21.42
CA PHE A 198 8.59 11.87 22.18
C PHE A 198 8.16 13.01 23.11
N ALA A 199 7.19 13.84 22.70
CA ALA A 199 6.61 14.87 23.54
C ALA A 199 5.84 14.29 24.74
N VAL A 200 5.04 13.24 24.52
CA VAL A 200 4.34 12.52 25.60
C VAL A 200 5.32 11.89 26.58
N ASP A 201 6.33 11.19 26.07
CA ASP A 201 7.30 10.47 26.91
C ASP A 201 8.15 11.41 27.78
N ASN A 202 8.24 12.69 27.40
CA ASN A 202 9.03 13.71 28.08
C ASN A 202 8.18 14.86 28.66
N GLU A 203 6.87 14.66 28.78
CA GLU A 203 6.00 15.64 29.42
C GLU A 203 6.43 15.87 30.88
N GLY A 204 6.58 17.14 31.26
CA GLY A 204 7.04 17.54 32.59
C GLY A 204 8.53 17.26 32.90
N LYS A 205 9.31 16.75 31.93
CA LYS A 205 10.75 16.52 32.09
C LYS A 205 11.56 17.65 31.45
N GLU A 206 12.69 18.00 32.05
CA GLU A 206 13.65 18.92 31.42
C GLU A 206 14.37 18.22 30.27
N VAL A 207 14.05 18.61 29.04
CA VAL A 207 14.74 18.17 27.83
C VAL A 207 15.81 19.21 27.48
N SER A 208 17.04 18.78 27.24
CA SER A 208 18.10 19.68 26.81
C SER A 208 17.75 20.38 25.48
N ALA A 209 18.22 21.62 25.31
CA ALA A 209 17.91 22.40 24.11
C ALA A 209 18.41 21.75 22.81
N SER A 210 19.51 20.98 22.87
CA SER A 210 20.02 20.22 21.72
C SER A 210 19.08 19.07 21.35
N LEU A 211 18.65 18.28 22.34
CA LEU A 211 17.74 17.15 22.12
C LEU A 211 16.34 17.61 21.68
N ALA A 212 15.85 18.72 22.24
CA ALA A 212 14.58 19.31 21.82
C ALA A 212 14.58 19.78 20.35
N ARG A 213 15.72 20.30 19.87
CA ARG A 213 15.90 20.69 18.46
C ARG A 213 16.03 19.46 17.56
N GLU A 214 16.82 18.47 17.96
CA GLU A 214 16.98 17.22 17.22
C GLU A 214 15.63 16.51 17.02
N LYS A 215 14.84 16.43 18.09
CA LYS A 215 13.51 15.79 18.11
C LYS A 215 12.37 16.72 17.69
N ARG A 216 12.68 17.97 17.30
CA ARG A 216 11.72 18.95 16.78
C ARG A 216 10.51 19.18 17.70
N LEU A 217 10.73 19.21 19.01
CA LEU A 217 9.66 19.45 19.99
C LEU A 217 8.91 20.77 19.78
N SER A 218 9.52 21.74 19.09
CA SER A 218 8.85 23.00 18.72
C SER A 218 7.62 22.79 17.85
N VAL A 219 7.54 21.70 17.08
CA VAL A 219 6.43 21.40 16.17
C VAL A 219 5.12 21.24 16.92
N VAL A 220 5.16 20.61 18.10
CA VAL A 220 3.97 20.28 18.89
C VAL A 220 3.68 21.30 20.00
N LYS A 221 4.42 22.41 20.03
CA LYS A 221 4.33 23.41 21.12
C LYS A 221 2.92 23.95 21.30
N GLU A 222 2.20 24.23 20.20
CA GLU A 222 0.84 24.78 20.23
C GLU A 222 -0.21 23.75 20.66
N ILE A 223 0.13 22.46 20.60
CA ILE A 223 -0.78 21.35 20.95
C ILE A 223 -0.34 20.63 22.23
N THR A 224 0.59 21.20 23.01
CA THR A 224 1.16 20.56 24.21
C THR A 224 0.09 20.14 25.22
N GLY A 225 -1.03 20.87 25.33
CA GLY A 225 -2.15 20.51 26.22
C GLY A 225 -3.07 19.39 25.70
N LEU A 226 -2.76 18.80 24.55
CA LEU A 226 -3.52 17.71 23.93
C LEU A 226 -2.69 16.44 23.73
N VAL A 227 -1.36 16.51 23.81
CA VAL A 227 -0.47 15.40 23.42
C VAL A 227 -0.66 14.16 24.29
N ASP A 228 -1.09 14.34 25.54
CA ASP A 228 -1.38 13.30 26.53
C ASP A 228 -2.56 12.40 26.15
N ARG A 229 -3.43 12.86 25.24
CA ARG A 229 -4.63 12.15 24.81
C ARG A 229 -4.33 11.10 23.72
N PRO A 230 -5.17 10.05 23.62
CA PRO A 230 -5.13 9.15 22.48
C PRO A 230 -5.31 9.93 21.17
N ARG A 231 -4.42 9.67 20.21
CA ARG A 231 -4.40 10.38 18.92
C ARG A 231 -4.79 9.46 17.78
N LYS A 232 -5.43 10.03 16.76
CA LYS A 232 -5.62 9.39 15.46
C LYS A 232 -5.09 10.31 14.36
N LEU A 233 -4.19 9.79 13.54
CA LEU A 233 -3.55 10.54 12.46
C LEU A 233 -4.19 10.22 11.11
N THR A 234 -4.62 11.25 10.39
CA THR A 234 -5.26 11.13 9.07
C THR A 234 -4.61 12.08 8.08
N VAL A 235 -4.15 11.59 6.93
CA VAL A 235 -3.69 12.49 5.86
C VAL A 235 -4.89 13.21 5.27
N ILE A 236 -4.86 14.53 5.32
CA ILE A 236 -5.93 15.40 4.82
C ILE A 236 -5.52 16.16 3.57
N GLY A 237 -4.23 16.37 3.35
CA GLY A 237 -3.75 17.08 2.19
C GLY A 237 -2.39 16.63 1.72
N PHE A 238 -2.14 16.84 0.43
CA PHE A 238 -0.84 16.68 -0.19
C PHE A 238 -0.67 17.76 -1.25
N ASP A 239 0.48 18.43 -1.20
CA ASP A 239 0.96 19.37 -2.21
C ASP A 239 2.26 18.82 -2.81
N SER A 240 2.18 18.39 -4.07
CA SER A 240 3.32 17.85 -4.81
C SER A 240 4.37 18.89 -5.17
N SER A 241 4.01 20.16 -5.28
CA SER A 241 4.95 21.23 -5.64
C SER A 241 5.94 21.51 -4.52
N MET A 242 5.47 21.38 -3.27
CA MET A 242 6.23 21.65 -2.04
C MET A 242 6.64 20.36 -1.29
N TRP A 243 6.28 19.17 -1.81
CA TRP A 243 6.43 17.89 -1.11
C TRP A 243 5.91 17.94 0.34
N GLN A 244 4.76 18.58 0.49
CA GLN A 244 4.11 18.84 1.77
C GLN A 244 2.93 17.88 1.95
N ILE A 245 2.86 17.25 3.13
CA ILE A 245 1.75 16.41 3.55
C ILE A 245 1.12 17.05 4.79
N ASP A 246 -0.17 17.30 4.71
CA ASP A 246 -0.98 17.80 5.82
C ASP A 246 -1.71 16.64 6.48
N ILE A 247 -1.58 16.55 7.79
CA ILE A 247 -2.07 15.48 8.65
C ILE A 247 -2.97 16.10 9.70
N LEU A 248 -4.18 15.58 9.80
CA LEU A 248 -5.10 15.86 10.89
C LEU A 248 -4.79 14.91 12.05
N ALA A 249 -4.44 15.47 13.19
CA ALA A 249 -4.35 14.77 14.46
C ALA A 249 -5.63 15.00 15.25
N ASP A 250 -6.36 13.92 15.51
CA ASP A 250 -7.57 13.92 16.34
C ASP A 250 -7.24 13.38 17.73
N PHE A 251 -7.27 14.27 18.73
CA PHE A 251 -7.05 14.00 20.15
C PHE A 251 -8.40 13.91 20.89
N ASP A 252 -9.12 12.83 20.65
CA ASP A 252 -10.45 12.54 21.22
C ASP A 252 -11.45 13.70 21.00
N GLY A 253 -11.61 14.11 19.73
CA GLY A 253 -12.47 15.19 19.29
C GLY A 253 -11.80 16.57 19.24
N ASN A 254 -10.57 16.71 19.73
CA ASN A 254 -9.79 17.95 19.60
C ASN A 254 -8.87 17.84 18.39
N LEU A 255 -9.15 18.64 17.38
CA LEU A 255 -8.48 18.56 16.09
C LEU A 255 -7.27 19.49 16.04
N ALA A 256 -6.17 18.98 15.52
CA ALA A 256 -4.98 19.75 15.18
C ALA A 256 -4.54 19.45 13.75
N THR A 257 -4.15 20.47 13.01
CA THR A 257 -3.58 20.34 11.68
C THR A 257 -2.07 20.41 11.79
N CYS A 258 -1.40 19.38 11.31
CA CYS A 258 0.04 19.24 11.31
C CYS A 258 0.57 19.16 9.88
N THR A 259 1.61 19.91 9.59
CA THR A 259 2.27 19.91 8.29
C THR A 259 3.62 19.19 8.40
N VAL A 260 3.89 18.34 7.42
CA VAL A 260 5.14 17.59 7.28
C VAL A 260 5.70 17.85 5.88
N MET A 261 6.90 18.41 5.80
CA MET A 261 7.60 18.66 4.53
C MET A 261 8.78 17.70 4.42
N VAL A 262 8.84 16.90 3.34
CA VAL A 262 9.96 15.98 3.09
C VAL A 262 10.28 15.10 4.32
N ASN A 263 9.26 14.44 4.89
CA ASN A 263 9.35 13.62 6.11
C ASN A 263 9.82 14.36 7.37
N GLN A 264 9.83 15.69 7.38
CA GLN A 264 10.18 16.51 8.54
C GLN A 264 8.94 17.25 9.03
N PRO A 265 8.41 16.92 10.23
CA PRO A 265 7.34 17.70 10.82
C PRO A 265 7.79 19.15 11.01
N THR A 266 6.98 20.10 10.54
CA THR A 266 7.32 21.53 10.53
C THR A 266 6.50 22.31 11.53
N MET A 267 5.19 22.07 11.58
CA MET A 267 4.27 22.84 12.44
C MET A 267 3.02 22.01 12.73
N CYS A 268 2.49 22.12 13.95
CA CYS A 268 1.14 21.70 14.31
C CYS A 268 0.40 22.88 14.95
N SER A 269 -0.83 23.14 14.51
CA SER A 269 -1.71 24.16 15.07
C SER A 269 -3.09 23.57 15.38
N LEU A 270 -3.83 24.21 16.29
CA LEU A 270 -5.20 23.83 16.60
C LEU A 270 -6.11 24.12 15.40
N ALA A 271 -6.92 23.14 15.01
CA ALA A 271 -7.80 23.28 13.85
C ALA A 271 -9.01 24.17 14.22
N GLY A 272 -9.20 25.27 13.49
CA GLY A 272 -10.28 26.25 13.74
C GLY A 272 -9.82 27.59 14.33
N GLN A 273 -8.51 27.86 14.36
CA GLN A 273 -7.95 29.21 14.53
C GLN A 273 -7.57 29.84 13.19
#